data_AF-A0A3D4WXG7-F1
#
_entry.id   AF-A0A3D4WXG7-F1
#
_cell.length_a   1.000
_cell.length_b   1.000
_cell.length_c   1.000
_cell.angle_alpha   90.00
_cell.angle_beta   90.00
_cell.angle_gamma   90.00
#
_symmetry.space_group_name_H-M   'P 1'
#
loop_
_entity.id
_entity.type
_entity.pdbx_description
1 polymer ?
#
loop_
_entity_poly.entity_id
_entity_poly.type
_entity_poly.pdbx_seq_one_letter_code
_entity_poly.pdbx_strand_id
1 'polypeptide(L)'
;MVNPVSRSYTCYQENPESPRSTACKAVVSAGGTQPLYDWNEVNIAAAAGNHRALIPDGKLCSAGRDKYKGLDLARTDWPTTTLPGGGSYTFRYKATAPHKGTFEFYVTRDGFNPAKALAWSDLESKPFLRVTDPQLSDGVYQMTGPLPGKSGRHLIYAIWQRSDSPEAFYSCSDVVFGAASTKPSPKPSSAEPTPAMAPAEEPAVVTTTAGSRPVSVAQDGEKAWHYGTLSVITMMGGGALFLLLRKRLVGRHRR
;
A
#
# COMPACT_ATOMS: atom_id res chain seq x y z
N MET A 1 -1.97 -5.15 0.20
CA MET A 1 -1.93 -5.66 1.60
C MET A 1 -1.41 -4.56 2.53
N VAL A 2 -1.92 -4.47 3.76
CA VAL A 2 -1.41 -3.50 4.77
C VAL A 2 -0.77 -4.16 5.99
N ASN A 3 -1.01 -5.46 6.21
CA ASN A 3 -0.31 -6.24 7.24
C ASN A 3 -0.22 -7.74 6.84
N PRO A 4 0.98 -8.28 6.54
CA PRO A 4 2.21 -7.53 6.26
C PRO A 4 2.01 -6.55 5.10
N VAL A 5 2.77 -5.46 5.07
CA VAL A 5 2.60 -4.42 4.05
C VAL A 5 3.12 -4.89 2.68
N SER A 6 2.39 -4.59 1.60
CA SER A 6 2.82 -4.92 0.23
C SER A 6 3.76 -3.90 -0.38
N ARG A 7 4.60 -4.33 -1.33
CA ARG A 7 5.55 -3.47 -2.09
C ARG A 7 4.91 -2.18 -2.60
N SER A 8 3.77 -2.27 -3.28
CA SER A 8 3.05 -1.10 -3.81
C SER A 8 2.66 -0.10 -2.72
N TYR A 9 2.17 -0.60 -1.58
CA TYR A 9 1.71 0.23 -0.49
C TYR A 9 2.87 0.78 0.34
N THR A 10 3.93 0.00 0.54
CA THR A 10 5.19 0.49 1.14
C THR A 10 5.72 1.68 0.34
N CYS A 11 5.84 1.55 -0.98
CA CYS A 11 6.39 2.62 -1.80
C CYS A 11 5.45 3.83 -1.91
N TYR A 12 4.13 3.63 -1.89
CA TYR A 12 3.16 4.71 -1.71
C TYR A 12 3.37 5.45 -0.37
N GLN A 13 3.51 4.71 0.73
CA GLN A 13 3.72 5.28 2.07
C GLN A 13 5.07 6.00 2.22
N GLU A 14 6.05 5.68 1.39
CA GLU A 14 7.34 6.37 1.34
C GLU A 14 7.31 7.72 0.62
N ASN A 15 6.13 8.16 0.14
CA ASN A 15 5.94 9.28 -0.79
C ASN A 15 6.52 8.98 -2.19
N PRO A 16 5.68 8.73 -3.22
CA PRO A 16 6.15 8.43 -4.58
C PRO A 16 7.10 9.47 -5.18
N GLU A 17 6.95 10.76 -4.81
CA GLU A 17 7.82 11.82 -5.34
C GLU A 17 9.22 11.84 -4.70
N SER A 18 9.38 11.24 -3.52
CA SER A 18 10.65 11.23 -2.79
C SER A 18 10.76 9.98 -1.90
N PRO A 19 10.78 8.77 -2.50
CA PRO A 19 10.82 7.53 -1.74
C PRO A 19 12.14 7.40 -0.97
N ARG A 20 12.08 6.82 0.22
CA ARG A 20 13.24 6.71 1.13
C ARG A 20 14.12 5.51 0.80
N SER A 21 13.51 4.34 0.65
CA SER A 21 14.22 3.08 0.41
C SER A 21 14.78 3.02 -1.01
N THR A 22 15.93 2.37 -1.16
CA THR A 22 16.56 2.14 -2.46
C THR A 22 15.66 1.31 -3.38
N ALA A 23 14.91 0.35 -2.81
CA ALA A 23 13.93 -0.43 -3.56
C ALA A 23 12.81 0.45 -4.15
N CYS A 24 12.16 1.32 -3.35
CA CYS A 24 11.09 2.17 -3.86
C CYS A 24 11.58 3.26 -4.82
N LYS A 25 12.81 3.79 -4.63
CA LYS A 25 13.47 4.63 -5.64
C LYS A 25 13.62 3.89 -6.98
N ALA A 26 13.99 2.61 -6.95
CA ALA A 26 14.10 1.80 -8.16
C ALA A 26 12.73 1.53 -8.81
N VAL A 27 11.67 1.34 -8.03
CA VAL A 27 10.29 1.23 -8.55
C VAL A 27 9.90 2.48 -9.34
N VAL A 28 10.10 3.66 -8.74
CA VAL A 28 9.79 4.94 -9.39
C VAL A 28 10.63 5.15 -10.64
N SER A 29 11.93 4.83 -10.59
CA SER A 29 12.81 4.89 -11.77
C SER A 29 12.33 3.97 -12.90
N ALA A 30 11.81 2.80 -12.57
CA ALA A 30 11.34 1.83 -13.57
C ALA A 30 9.98 2.20 -14.19
N GLY A 31 9.04 2.74 -13.39
CA GLY A 31 7.63 2.87 -13.79
C GLY A 31 6.97 4.23 -13.59
N GLY A 32 7.69 5.23 -13.07
CA GLY A 32 7.14 6.52 -12.66
C GLY A 32 6.39 6.46 -11.32
N THR A 33 5.80 7.59 -10.92
CA THR A 33 5.12 7.72 -9.63
C THR A 33 3.65 7.29 -9.67
N GLN A 34 2.96 7.47 -10.80
CA GLN A 34 1.53 7.17 -10.96
C GLN A 34 1.12 5.76 -10.49
N PRO A 35 1.85 4.67 -10.81
CA PRO A 35 1.49 3.34 -10.34
C PRO A 35 1.44 3.22 -8.80
N LEU A 36 2.20 4.05 -8.07
CA LEU A 36 2.18 4.06 -6.61
C LEU A 36 1.01 4.85 -6.05
N TYR A 37 0.50 5.87 -6.73
CA TYR A 37 -0.78 6.49 -6.36
C TYR A 37 -1.95 5.53 -6.61
N ASP A 38 -1.83 4.68 -7.62
CA ASP A 38 -2.79 3.63 -7.97
C ASP A 38 -2.44 2.28 -7.30
N TRP A 39 -1.87 2.32 -6.08
CA TRP A 39 -1.38 1.14 -5.34
C TRP A 39 -2.45 0.08 -5.07
N ASN A 40 -3.73 0.49 -5.12
CA ASN A 40 -4.91 -0.32 -4.86
C ASN A 40 -5.44 -1.06 -6.10
N GLU A 41 -4.84 -0.87 -7.28
CA GLU A 41 -5.32 -1.40 -8.56
C GLU A 41 -4.31 -2.34 -9.25
N VAL A 42 -3.48 -3.05 -8.49
CA VAL A 42 -2.69 -4.16 -9.06
C VAL A 42 -3.65 -5.33 -9.33
N ASN A 43 -4.37 -5.26 -10.44
CA ASN A 43 -5.47 -6.14 -10.80
C ASN A 43 -5.31 -6.80 -12.18
N ILE A 44 -6.21 -7.73 -12.49
CA ILE A 44 -6.55 -8.15 -13.84
C ILE A 44 -8.08 -8.22 -13.91
N ALA A 45 -8.68 -7.36 -14.74
CA ALA A 45 -10.15 -7.23 -14.82
C ALA A 45 -10.85 -8.53 -15.28
N ALA A 46 -10.20 -9.34 -16.12
CA ALA A 46 -10.75 -10.57 -16.68
C ALA A 46 -10.01 -11.82 -16.18
N ALA A 47 -9.61 -11.86 -14.90
CA ALA A 47 -8.84 -12.97 -14.35
C ALA A 47 -9.61 -14.29 -14.36
N ALA A 48 -10.86 -14.28 -13.90
CA ALA A 48 -11.78 -15.42 -13.83
C ALA A 48 -11.13 -16.69 -13.21
N GLY A 49 -10.29 -16.52 -12.19
CA GLY A 49 -9.53 -17.60 -11.55
C GLY A 49 -8.32 -18.11 -12.33
N ASN A 50 -8.08 -17.64 -13.56
CA ASN A 50 -7.03 -18.13 -14.47
C ASN A 50 -5.66 -17.44 -14.23
N HIS A 51 -5.28 -17.26 -12.96
CA HIS A 51 -4.13 -16.43 -12.56
C HIS A 51 -2.82 -16.90 -13.20
N ARG A 52 -2.54 -18.21 -13.15
CA ARG A 52 -1.26 -18.79 -13.61
C ARG A 52 -1.08 -18.71 -15.12
N ALA A 53 -2.17 -18.82 -15.90
CA ALA A 53 -2.07 -18.70 -17.35
C ALA A 53 -1.93 -17.25 -17.80
N LEU A 54 -2.51 -16.30 -17.05
CA LEU A 54 -2.52 -14.88 -17.40
C LEU A 54 -1.27 -14.13 -16.92
N ILE A 55 -0.58 -14.63 -15.90
CA ILE A 55 0.57 -13.96 -15.29
C ILE A 55 1.82 -14.79 -15.53
N PRO A 56 2.71 -14.38 -16.45
CA PRO A 56 3.98 -15.06 -16.68
C PRO A 56 4.90 -15.01 -15.44
N ASP A 57 5.84 -15.96 -15.38
CA ASP A 57 6.92 -15.91 -14.40
C ASP A 57 7.70 -14.58 -14.49
N GLY A 58 8.16 -14.10 -13.34
CA GLY A 58 8.80 -12.80 -13.20
C GLY A 58 7.85 -11.60 -13.27
N LYS A 59 6.53 -11.81 -13.41
CA LYS A 59 5.51 -10.76 -13.49
C LYS A 59 4.42 -10.85 -12.42
N LEU A 60 4.66 -11.64 -11.37
CA LEU A 60 3.67 -11.93 -10.34
C LEU A 60 3.28 -10.67 -9.56
N CYS A 61 4.24 -9.81 -9.21
CA CYS A 61 4.00 -8.64 -8.37
C CYS A 61 3.37 -7.48 -9.12
N SER A 62 3.52 -7.43 -10.44
CA SER A 62 2.82 -6.50 -11.34
C SER A 62 1.50 -7.04 -11.89
N ALA A 63 1.19 -8.31 -11.62
CA ALA A 63 0.10 -9.05 -12.27
C ALA A 63 0.19 -9.06 -13.81
N GLY A 64 1.40 -9.12 -14.37
CA GLY A 64 1.60 -9.07 -15.83
C GLY A 64 1.40 -7.69 -16.44
N ARG A 65 1.11 -6.64 -15.64
CA ARG A 65 0.82 -5.29 -16.16
C ARG A 65 2.08 -4.44 -16.21
N ASP A 66 2.41 -3.93 -17.39
CA ASP A 66 3.56 -3.03 -17.59
C ASP A 66 3.50 -1.77 -16.71
N LYS A 67 2.30 -1.27 -16.41
CA LYS A 67 2.06 -0.17 -15.45
C LYS A 67 2.78 -0.42 -14.12
N TYR A 68 2.82 -1.66 -13.65
CA TYR A 68 3.36 -2.02 -12.34
C TYR A 68 4.71 -2.76 -12.41
N LYS A 69 5.40 -2.74 -13.56
CA LYS A 69 6.65 -3.51 -13.78
C LYS A 69 7.75 -3.27 -12.74
N GLY A 70 7.78 -2.10 -12.11
CA GLY A 70 8.73 -1.80 -11.03
C GLY A 70 8.55 -2.70 -9.79
N LEU A 71 7.35 -3.23 -9.55
CA LEU A 71 7.07 -4.13 -8.43
C LEU A 71 7.71 -5.53 -8.61
N ASP A 72 8.08 -5.90 -9.84
CA ASP A 72 8.70 -7.18 -10.16
C ASP A 72 10.22 -7.20 -9.96
N LEU A 73 10.84 -6.06 -9.62
CA LEU A 73 12.29 -5.97 -9.47
C LEU A 73 12.80 -6.99 -8.43
N ALA A 74 13.69 -7.87 -8.88
CA ALA A 74 14.38 -8.84 -8.02
C ALA A 74 15.46 -8.11 -7.22
N ARG A 75 15.24 -7.95 -5.92
CA ARG A 75 16.12 -7.19 -5.03
C ARG A 75 16.15 -7.79 -3.64
N THR A 76 17.31 -7.72 -3.00
CA THR A 76 17.50 -8.19 -1.61
C THR A 76 17.15 -7.14 -0.56
N ASP A 77 16.95 -5.89 -0.97
CA ASP A 77 16.75 -4.72 -0.11
C ASP A 77 15.31 -4.18 -0.11
N TRP A 78 14.34 -4.98 -0.58
CA TRP A 78 12.92 -4.67 -0.33
C TRP A 78 12.66 -4.56 1.18
N PRO A 79 11.98 -3.49 1.66
CA PRO A 79 11.55 -3.39 3.04
C PRO A 79 10.70 -4.58 3.45
N THR A 80 10.93 -5.13 4.64
CA THR A 80 10.26 -6.35 5.11
C THR A 80 9.43 -6.12 6.35
N THR A 81 8.34 -6.87 6.48
CA THR A 81 7.64 -7.04 7.75
C THR A 81 8.19 -8.27 8.49
N THR A 82 8.59 -8.11 9.76
CA THR A 82 8.97 -9.26 10.60
C THR A 82 7.74 -10.00 11.09
N LEU A 83 7.70 -11.32 10.88
CA LEU A 83 6.63 -12.20 11.31
C LEU A 83 7.16 -13.28 12.28
N PRO A 84 6.33 -13.75 13.24
CA PRO A 84 6.65 -14.96 13.99
C PRO A 84 6.92 -16.14 13.06
N GLY A 85 7.79 -17.09 13.44
CA GLY A 85 8.06 -18.27 12.61
C GLY A 85 6.87 -19.23 12.45
N GLY A 86 5.88 -19.13 13.34
CA GLY A 86 4.67 -19.96 13.36
C GLY A 86 3.59 -19.36 14.25
N GLY A 87 2.47 -20.08 14.41
CA GLY A 87 1.32 -19.66 15.22
C GLY A 87 0.24 -18.96 14.39
N SER A 88 -0.65 -18.23 15.07
CA SER A 88 -1.75 -17.50 14.43
C SER A 88 -1.35 -16.05 14.14
N TYR A 89 -1.81 -15.52 13.01
CA TYR A 89 -1.55 -14.14 12.61
C TYR A 89 -2.78 -13.53 11.91
N THR A 90 -3.03 -12.24 12.16
CA THR A 90 -4.11 -11.49 11.51
C THR A 90 -3.57 -10.71 10.32
N PHE A 91 -3.87 -11.22 9.13
CA PHE A 91 -3.61 -10.57 7.86
C PHE A 91 -4.63 -9.46 7.62
N ARG A 92 -4.16 -8.31 7.13
CA ARG A 92 -5.01 -7.13 6.87
C ARG A 92 -4.87 -6.65 5.44
N TYR A 93 -6.00 -6.56 4.74
CA TYR A 93 -6.08 -6.07 3.37
C TYR A 93 -6.97 -4.82 3.33
N LYS A 94 -6.40 -3.66 3.05
CA LYS A 94 -7.16 -2.41 2.89
C LYS A 94 -7.87 -2.42 1.54
N ALA A 95 -9.18 -2.21 1.57
CA ALA A 95 -10.02 -2.10 0.39
C ALA A 95 -10.56 -0.66 0.30
N THR A 96 -10.08 0.11 -0.68
CA THR A 96 -10.64 1.43 -0.99
C THR A 96 -12.04 1.33 -1.59
N ALA A 97 -12.32 0.21 -2.27
CA ALA A 97 -13.64 -0.20 -2.73
C ALA A 97 -13.86 -1.67 -2.32
N PRO A 98 -14.77 -1.96 -1.39
CA PRO A 98 -15.07 -3.33 -0.97
C PRO A 98 -15.80 -4.14 -2.04
N HIS A 99 -15.46 -5.43 -2.17
CA HIS A 99 -16.13 -6.39 -3.05
C HIS A 99 -16.26 -7.76 -2.38
N LYS A 100 -17.20 -8.59 -2.84
CA LYS A 100 -17.24 -10.00 -2.43
C LYS A 100 -16.15 -10.78 -3.14
N GLY A 101 -15.59 -11.78 -2.47
CA GLY A 101 -14.55 -12.61 -3.08
C GLY A 101 -13.81 -13.51 -2.12
N THR A 102 -12.83 -14.22 -2.67
CA THR A 102 -11.95 -15.10 -1.90
C THR A 102 -10.53 -14.59 -1.93
N PHE A 103 -9.91 -14.54 -0.76
CA PHE A 103 -8.51 -14.26 -0.58
C PHE A 103 -7.74 -15.57 -0.45
N GLU A 104 -6.68 -15.71 -1.22
CA GLU A 104 -5.71 -16.80 -1.11
C GLU A 104 -4.33 -16.23 -0.79
N PHE A 105 -3.62 -16.82 0.16
CA PHE A 105 -2.27 -16.43 0.54
C PHE A 105 -1.32 -17.57 0.27
N TYR A 106 -0.34 -17.31 -0.59
CA TYR A 106 0.77 -18.18 -0.90
C TYR A 106 2.04 -17.64 -0.24
N VAL A 107 3.00 -18.51 0.01
CA VAL A 107 4.33 -18.15 0.49
C VAL A 107 5.36 -18.79 -0.41
N THR A 108 6.50 -18.13 -0.60
CA THR A 108 7.66 -18.74 -1.26
C THR A 108 8.15 -19.99 -0.53
N ARG A 109 8.67 -20.96 -1.28
CA ARG A 109 9.33 -22.18 -0.79
C ARG A 109 10.61 -21.85 -0.03
N ASP A 110 11.12 -22.84 0.71
CA ASP A 110 12.43 -22.74 1.37
C ASP A 110 13.55 -22.63 0.34
N GLY A 111 14.59 -21.85 0.67
CA GLY A 111 15.66 -21.53 -0.26
C GLY A 111 15.31 -20.42 -1.27
N PHE A 112 14.19 -19.72 -1.10
CA PHE A 112 13.82 -18.55 -1.89
C PHE A 112 14.97 -17.54 -1.98
N ASN A 113 15.30 -17.13 -3.21
CA ASN A 113 16.32 -16.12 -3.47
C ASN A 113 15.67 -14.82 -3.98
N PRO A 114 15.62 -13.76 -3.17
CA PRO A 114 15.01 -12.48 -3.56
C PRO A 114 15.79 -11.73 -4.67
N ALA A 115 17.02 -12.16 -5.00
CA ALA A 115 17.78 -11.65 -6.13
C ALA A 115 17.37 -12.28 -7.48
N LYS A 116 16.43 -13.23 -7.49
CA LYS A 116 15.83 -13.79 -8.71
C LYS A 116 14.40 -13.27 -8.89
N ALA A 117 13.98 -13.13 -10.15
CA ALA A 117 12.60 -12.77 -10.46
C ALA A 117 11.67 -13.89 -9.98
N LEU A 118 10.60 -13.51 -9.28
CA LEU A 118 9.65 -14.47 -8.68
C LEU A 118 8.91 -15.24 -9.77
N ALA A 119 8.97 -16.56 -9.74
CA ALA A 119 8.20 -17.47 -10.59
C ALA A 119 7.09 -18.16 -9.80
N TRP A 120 6.07 -18.71 -10.48
CA TRP A 120 5.03 -19.52 -9.85
C TRP A 120 5.61 -20.76 -9.16
N SER A 121 6.70 -21.32 -9.69
CA SER A 121 7.40 -22.46 -9.08
C SER A 121 8.04 -22.12 -7.74
N ASP A 122 8.36 -20.85 -7.49
CA ASP A 122 8.94 -20.39 -6.24
C ASP A 122 7.92 -20.34 -5.10
N LEU A 123 6.62 -20.36 -5.41
CA LEU A 123 5.55 -20.42 -4.42
C LEU A 123 5.23 -21.87 -4.03
N GLU A 124 4.84 -22.06 -2.78
CA GLU A 124 4.20 -23.30 -2.35
C GLU A 124 2.96 -23.56 -3.23
N SER A 125 2.74 -24.82 -3.61
CA SER A 125 1.72 -25.16 -4.62
C SER A 125 0.29 -24.90 -4.17
N LYS A 126 0.06 -24.74 -2.85
CA LYS A 126 -1.24 -24.49 -2.24
C LYS A 126 -1.15 -23.23 -1.37
N PRO A 127 -2.23 -22.44 -1.28
CA PRO A 127 -2.28 -21.36 -0.32
C PRO A 127 -2.27 -21.91 1.10
N PHE A 128 -1.54 -21.26 2.01
CA PHE A 128 -1.53 -21.61 3.43
C PHE A 128 -2.75 -21.02 4.17
N LEU A 129 -3.42 -20.03 3.57
CA LEU A 129 -4.66 -19.44 4.07
C LEU A 129 -5.59 -19.14 2.88
N ARG A 130 -6.86 -19.54 3.01
CA ARG A 130 -7.93 -19.22 2.07
C ARG A 130 -9.17 -18.77 2.85
N VAL A 131 -9.68 -17.58 2.56
CA VAL A 131 -10.83 -17.00 3.27
C VAL A 131 -11.78 -16.34 2.27
N THR A 132 -13.04 -16.75 2.28
CA THR A 132 -14.11 -16.15 1.46
C THR A 132 -14.89 -15.15 2.28
N ASP A 133 -15.15 -13.98 1.71
CA ASP A 133 -15.93 -12.88 2.31
C ASP A 133 -15.55 -12.59 3.77
N PRO A 134 -14.25 -12.32 4.07
CA PRO A 134 -13.82 -12.04 5.43
C PRO A 134 -14.50 -10.79 6.01
N GLN A 135 -14.50 -10.69 7.34
CA GLN A 135 -15.01 -9.51 8.03
C GLN A 135 -14.29 -8.25 7.55
N LEU A 136 -15.08 -7.24 7.17
CA LEU A 136 -14.62 -5.89 6.83
C LEU A 136 -14.92 -4.96 8.01
N SER A 137 -13.92 -4.23 8.47
CA SER A 137 -14.05 -3.18 9.49
C SER A 137 -13.14 -2.02 9.11
N ASP A 138 -13.67 -0.80 9.11
CA ASP A 138 -12.96 0.44 8.77
C ASP A 138 -12.21 0.37 7.42
N GLY A 139 -12.85 -0.23 6.42
CA GLY A 139 -12.26 -0.39 5.07
C GLY A 139 -11.11 -1.40 5.01
N VAL A 140 -10.95 -2.26 6.02
CA VAL A 140 -9.90 -3.27 6.08
C VAL A 140 -10.50 -4.66 6.32
N TYR A 141 -10.26 -5.58 5.39
CA TYR A 141 -10.55 -6.99 5.60
C TYR A 141 -9.56 -7.59 6.60
N GLN A 142 -10.08 -8.35 7.55
CA GLN A 142 -9.29 -9.03 8.57
C GLN A 142 -9.42 -10.54 8.39
N MET A 143 -8.27 -11.21 8.23
CA MET A 143 -8.20 -12.65 8.00
C MET A 143 -7.21 -13.25 9.00
N THR A 144 -7.71 -13.95 10.01
CA THR A 144 -6.87 -14.63 11.00
C THR A 144 -6.65 -16.07 10.57
N GLY A 145 -5.41 -16.51 10.53
CA GLY A 145 -5.05 -17.86 10.10
C GLY A 145 -3.65 -18.28 10.55
N PRO A 146 -3.27 -19.54 10.30
CA PRO A 146 -1.95 -20.03 10.67
C PRO A 146 -0.85 -19.42 9.79
N LEU A 147 0.31 -19.20 10.38
CA LEU A 147 1.55 -18.95 9.65
C LEU A 147 2.12 -20.27 9.11
N PRO A 148 2.80 -20.26 7.95
CA PRO A 148 3.20 -21.47 7.23
C PRO A 148 4.41 -22.22 7.83
N GLY A 149 4.92 -21.85 9.01
CA GLY A 149 6.06 -22.52 9.63
C GLY A 149 7.38 -22.28 8.89
N LYS A 150 7.70 -21.02 8.57
CA LYS A 150 8.88 -20.62 7.77
C LYS A 150 9.91 -19.89 8.63
N SER A 151 11.12 -19.70 8.11
CA SER A 151 12.19 -18.92 8.75
C SER A 151 12.98 -18.11 7.73
N GLY A 152 13.55 -16.97 8.14
CA GLY A 152 14.34 -16.12 7.25
C GLY A 152 13.48 -15.36 6.24
N ARG A 153 14.12 -14.89 5.17
CA ARG A 153 13.51 -13.99 4.18
C ARG A 153 12.62 -14.78 3.21
N HIS A 154 11.38 -14.31 3.07
CA HIS A 154 10.37 -14.88 2.18
C HIS A 154 9.51 -13.77 1.57
N LEU A 155 8.65 -14.17 0.64
CA LEU A 155 7.59 -13.32 0.10
C LEU A 155 6.24 -14.01 0.29
N ILE A 156 5.25 -13.23 0.75
CA ILE A 156 3.84 -13.63 0.78
C ILE A 156 3.15 -13.02 -0.44
N TYR A 157 2.50 -13.88 -1.22
CA TYR A 157 1.74 -13.51 -2.40
C TYR A 157 0.25 -13.71 -2.13
N ALA A 158 -0.51 -12.62 -2.15
CA ALA A 158 -1.94 -12.66 -1.93
C ALA A 158 -2.69 -12.45 -3.26
N ILE A 159 -3.72 -13.26 -3.48
CA ILE A 159 -4.68 -13.13 -4.58
C ILE A 159 -6.05 -12.86 -3.97
N TRP A 160 -6.73 -11.82 -4.45
CA TRP A 160 -8.14 -11.57 -4.14
C TRP A 160 -8.95 -11.75 -5.42
N GLN A 161 -9.59 -12.90 -5.59
CA GLN A 161 -10.50 -13.17 -6.70
C GLN A 161 -11.90 -12.72 -6.30
N ARG A 162 -12.49 -11.78 -7.04
CA ARG A 162 -13.87 -11.36 -6.81
C ARG A 162 -14.85 -12.47 -7.19
N SER A 163 -15.98 -12.53 -6.51
CA SER A 163 -17.09 -13.44 -6.81
C SER A 163 -18.27 -12.75 -7.50
N ASP A 164 -18.26 -11.42 -7.55
CA ASP A 164 -19.24 -10.57 -8.25
C ASP A 164 -18.75 -10.04 -9.60
N SER A 165 -17.55 -10.46 -10.03
CA SER A 165 -16.86 -10.04 -11.26
C SER A 165 -15.71 -11.02 -11.57
N PRO A 166 -15.28 -11.18 -12.83
CA PRO A 166 -14.08 -11.94 -13.14
C PRO A 166 -12.79 -11.31 -12.61
N GLU A 167 -12.81 -10.05 -12.15
CA GLU A 167 -11.62 -9.33 -11.72
C GLU A 167 -10.92 -9.99 -10.51
N ALA A 168 -9.59 -9.93 -10.50
CA ALA A 168 -8.78 -10.28 -9.34
C ALA A 168 -7.70 -9.23 -9.06
N PHE A 169 -7.29 -9.12 -7.79
CA PHE A 169 -6.20 -8.26 -7.31
C PHE A 169 -5.05 -9.09 -6.77
N TYR A 170 -3.84 -8.56 -6.85
CA TYR A 170 -2.60 -9.27 -6.55
C TYR A 170 -1.69 -8.42 -5.65
N SER A 171 -1.01 -9.06 -4.71
CA SER A 171 -0.20 -8.33 -3.73
C SER A 171 1.04 -9.13 -3.31
N CYS A 172 2.22 -8.54 -3.47
CA CYS A 172 3.50 -9.06 -2.96
C CYS A 172 3.89 -8.33 -1.68
N SER A 173 4.18 -9.07 -0.60
CA SER A 173 4.67 -8.55 0.67
C SER A 173 5.95 -9.27 1.07
N ASP A 174 7.07 -8.54 1.18
CA ASP A 174 8.34 -9.10 1.62
C ASP A 174 8.34 -9.24 3.15
N VAL A 175 8.79 -10.38 3.65
CA VAL A 175 8.75 -10.71 5.08
C VAL A 175 10.03 -11.39 5.55
N VAL A 176 10.27 -11.32 6.85
CA VAL A 176 11.28 -12.14 7.52
C VAL A 176 10.60 -12.91 8.65
N PHE A 177 10.61 -14.24 8.56
CA PHE A 177 10.04 -15.10 9.58
C PHE A 177 11.08 -15.44 10.67
N GLY A 178 10.64 -15.46 11.93
CA GLY A 178 11.44 -15.96 13.04
C GLY A 178 12.56 -15.05 13.52
N ALA A 179 12.70 -13.83 12.98
CA ALA A 179 13.49 -12.80 13.64
C ALA A 179 12.73 -12.35 14.89
N ALA A 180 13.36 -12.44 16.07
CA ALA A 180 12.82 -11.83 17.27
C ALA A 180 12.49 -10.37 16.95
N SER A 181 11.26 -9.95 17.25
CA SER A 181 10.80 -8.58 17.03
C SER A 181 11.69 -7.61 17.81
N THR A 182 12.72 -7.06 17.18
CA THR A 182 13.46 -5.91 17.70
C THR A 182 12.65 -4.65 17.43
N LYS A 183 11.46 -4.57 18.05
CA LYS A 183 10.85 -3.27 18.31
C LYS A 183 11.70 -2.65 19.42
N PRO A 184 12.30 -1.45 19.24
CA PRO A 184 12.88 -0.74 20.37
C PRO A 184 11.71 -0.37 21.27
N SER A 185 11.52 -1.11 22.36
CA SER A 185 10.74 -0.61 23.48
C SER A 185 11.57 0.50 24.12
N PRO A 186 11.01 1.68 24.44
CA PRO A 186 11.75 2.67 25.21
C PRO A 186 12.05 2.02 26.57
N LYS A 187 13.32 1.69 26.80
CA LYS A 187 13.79 1.26 28.11
C LYS A 187 13.49 2.42 29.09
N PRO A 188 12.87 2.18 30.26
CA PRO A 188 12.80 3.20 31.28
C PRO A 188 14.24 3.58 31.63
N SER A 189 14.58 4.86 31.42
CA SER A 189 15.87 5.39 31.82
C SER A 189 15.96 5.31 33.34
N SER A 190 16.64 4.28 33.82
CA SER A 190 17.07 4.19 35.21
C SER A 190 18.04 5.34 35.43
N ALA A 191 17.64 6.31 36.26
CA ALA A 191 18.51 7.38 36.72
C ALA A 191 19.73 6.77 37.43
N GLU A 192 20.92 7.21 37.04
CA GLU A 192 22.16 6.98 37.78
C GLU A 192 22.47 8.25 38.59
N PRO A 193 22.94 8.14 39.85
CA PRO A 193 22.94 9.26 40.78
C PRO A 193 24.11 10.21 40.52
N THR A 194 23.81 11.51 40.56
CA THR A 194 24.79 12.59 40.51
C THR A 194 25.72 12.55 41.74
N PRO A 195 27.05 12.66 41.60
CA PRO A 195 27.94 12.80 42.74
C PRO A 195 27.76 14.17 43.40
N ALA A 196 27.70 14.16 44.72
CA ALA A 196 27.61 15.33 45.59
C ALA A 196 28.84 16.24 45.46
N MET A 197 28.60 17.55 45.38
CA MET A 197 29.63 18.58 45.60
C MET A 197 29.20 19.43 46.80
N ALA A 198 30.05 19.46 47.82
CA ALA A 198 29.88 20.18 49.09
C ALA A 198 30.20 21.69 48.92
N PRO A 199 29.85 22.54 49.91
CA PRO A 199 29.29 23.88 49.70
C PRO A 199 30.32 25.03 49.72
N ALA A 200 29.93 26.17 49.15
CA ALA A 200 30.56 27.47 49.43
C ALA A 200 29.53 28.62 49.35
N GLU A 201 29.29 29.19 50.54
CA GLU A 201 29.00 30.59 50.89
C GLU A 201 27.98 31.46 50.13
N GLU A 202 26.96 31.87 50.88
CA GLU A 202 26.11 33.06 50.71
C GLU A 202 26.94 34.34 50.96
N PRO A 203 26.58 35.51 50.37
CA PRO A 203 25.68 36.36 51.13
C PRO A 203 24.70 37.25 50.33
N ALA A 204 23.66 37.65 51.07
CA ALA A 204 22.97 38.94 51.09
C ALA A 204 21.86 39.25 50.06
N VAL A 205 20.66 39.25 50.65
CA VAL A 205 19.37 39.82 50.25
C VAL A 205 19.47 41.30 49.85
N VAL A 206 18.84 41.67 48.73
CA VAL A 206 18.27 43.02 48.54
C VAL A 206 16.86 42.90 47.97
N THR A 207 15.89 43.27 48.79
CA THR A 207 14.48 43.47 48.45
C THR A 207 14.27 44.85 47.83
N THR A 208 13.59 44.93 46.69
CA THR A 208 12.80 46.11 46.32
C THR A 208 11.54 45.72 45.54
N THR A 209 10.45 46.33 45.96
CA THR A 209 9.06 46.09 45.55
C THR A 209 8.62 47.11 44.49
N ALA A 210 7.60 46.70 43.72
CA ALA A 210 6.57 47.50 43.05
C ALA A 210 6.82 47.98 41.60
N GLY A 211 5.82 47.70 40.75
CA GLY A 211 5.68 48.34 39.44
C GLY A 211 4.70 47.65 38.49
N SER A 212 3.41 47.59 38.84
CA SER A 212 2.33 47.13 37.97
C SER A 212 2.16 48.02 36.73
N ARG A 213 2.13 47.42 35.51
CA ARG A 213 1.39 47.96 34.35
C ARG A 213 0.83 46.82 33.48
N PRO A 214 -0.41 46.89 33.00
CA PRO A 214 -1.01 45.87 32.16
C PRO A 214 -0.57 46.04 30.70
N VAL A 215 -0.30 44.93 29.99
CA VAL A 215 -0.16 44.91 28.53
C VAL A 215 -1.42 44.31 27.93
N SER A 216 -2.07 45.12 27.09
CA SER A 216 -3.29 44.83 26.34
C SER A 216 -3.08 43.69 25.34
N VAL A 217 -4.04 42.78 25.26
CA VAL A 217 -4.15 41.77 24.21
C VAL A 217 -4.86 42.41 23.00
N ALA A 218 -4.17 42.50 21.87
CA ALA A 218 -4.78 42.83 20.59
C ALA A 218 -5.33 41.54 19.94
N GLN A 219 -6.63 41.55 19.62
CA GLN A 219 -7.29 40.53 18.81
C GLN A 219 -7.11 40.88 17.32
N ASP A 220 -6.48 39.98 16.56
CA ASP A 220 -6.43 40.07 15.10
C ASP A 220 -7.41 39.07 14.47
N GLY A 221 -8.49 39.63 13.93
CA GLY A 221 -8.97 39.43 12.57
C GLY A 221 -9.25 38.01 12.07
N GLU A 222 -10.51 37.59 12.19
CA GLU A 222 -11.09 36.48 11.41
C GLU A 222 -11.11 36.82 9.90
N LYS A 223 -10.53 35.94 9.08
CA LYS A 223 -10.66 36.00 7.61
C LYS A 223 -11.79 35.08 7.16
N ALA A 224 -12.92 35.69 6.80
CA ALA A 224 -14.05 35.01 6.17
C ALA A 224 -13.72 34.63 4.72
N TRP A 225 -13.83 33.35 4.39
CA TRP A 225 -13.81 32.86 3.02
C TRP A 225 -15.20 32.99 2.39
N HIS A 226 -15.32 33.78 1.33
CA HIS A 226 -16.51 33.84 0.49
C HIS A 226 -16.61 32.56 -0.37
N TYR A 227 -17.70 31.82 -0.21
CA TYR A 227 -18.09 30.77 -1.16
C TYR A 227 -18.73 31.41 -2.39
N GLY A 228 -18.02 31.38 -3.51
CA GLY A 228 -18.56 31.73 -4.82
C GLY A 228 -19.60 30.69 -5.26
N THR A 229 -20.78 31.16 -5.65
CA THR A 229 -21.87 30.37 -6.23
C THR A 229 -21.49 29.88 -7.63
N LEU A 230 -21.67 28.57 -7.89
CA LEU A 230 -21.60 28.01 -9.24
C LEU A 230 -22.84 28.44 -10.04
N SER A 231 -22.63 29.20 -11.11
CA SER A 231 -23.63 29.36 -12.17
C SER A 231 -23.65 28.12 -13.05
N VAL A 232 -24.79 27.43 -13.07
CA VAL A 232 -25.11 26.37 -14.04
C VAL A 232 -25.46 27.04 -15.36
N ILE A 233 -24.60 26.92 -16.37
CA ILE A 233 -24.93 27.26 -17.75
C ILE A 233 -25.58 26.04 -18.39
N THR A 234 -26.91 26.11 -18.56
CA THR A 234 -27.66 25.19 -19.43
C THR A 234 -27.44 25.61 -20.88
N MET A 235 -26.56 24.92 -21.61
CA MET A 235 -26.55 25.01 -23.07
C MET A 235 -27.65 24.09 -23.63
N MET A 236 -28.69 24.70 -24.20
CA MET A 236 -29.64 24.02 -25.09
C MET A 236 -28.92 23.64 -26.39
N GLY A 237 -28.64 22.35 -26.57
CA GLY A 237 -28.14 21.80 -27.82
C GLY A 237 -29.25 21.71 -28.86
N GLY A 238 -29.14 22.53 -29.91
CA GLY A 238 -29.97 22.46 -31.11
C GLY A 238 -29.74 21.17 -31.89
N GLY A 239 -30.83 20.55 -32.32
CA GLY A 239 -30.81 19.37 -33.17
C GLY A 239 -30.38 19.69 -34.60
N ALA A 240 -29.48 18.87 -35.14
CA ALA A 240 -29.25 18.74 -36.56
C ALA A 240 -29.39 17.26 -36.94
N LEU A 241 -30.51 16.96 -37.60
CA LEU A 241 -30.87 15.66 -38.17
C LEU A 241 -30.01 15.39 -39.41
N PHE A 242 -29.02 14.51 -39.30
CA PHE A 242 -28.29 14.00 -40.47
C PHE A 242 -29.02 12.80 -41.07
N LEU A 243 -29.71 13.02 -42.19
CA LEU A 243 -30.23 11.99 -43.08
C LEU A 243 -29.07 11.35 -43.87
N LEU A 244 -28.75 10.08 -43.56
CA LEU A 244 -27.87 9.24 -44.37
C LEU A 244 -28.69 8.57 -45.49
N LEU A 245 -28.64 9.12 -46.70
CA LEU A 245 -29.05 8.40 -47.91
C LEU A 245 -28.01 7.32 -48.25
N ARG A 246 -28.36 6.04 -48.03
CA ARG A 246 -27.66 4.90 -48.65
C ARG A 246 -28.16 4.72 -50.08
N LYS A 247 -27.41 5.19 -51.08
CA LYS A 247 -27.55 4.73 -52.47
C LYS A 247 -26.92 3.34 -52.61
N ARG A 248 -27.75 2.33 -52.88
CA ARG A 248 -27.32 1.03 -53.44
C ARG A 248 -26.97 1.24 -54.90
N LEU A 249 -25.75 0.87 -55.30
CA LEU A 249 -25.40 0.68 -56.72
C LEU A 249 -25.16 -0.80 -56.97
N VAL A 250 -25.96 -1.31 -57.90
CA VAL A 250 -26.01 -2.67 -58.43
C VAL A 250 -24.85 -2.84 -59.40
N GLY A 251 -23.96 -3.81 -59.14
CA GLY A 251 -22.96 -4.27 -60.11
C GLY A 251 -23.59 -5.24 -61.11
N ARG A 252 -23.57 -4.89 -62.41
CA ARG A 252 -23.98 -5.75 -63.51
C ARG A 252 -22.73 -6.32 -64.18
N HIS A 253 -22.52 -7.63 -64.04
CA HIS A 253 -21.52 -8.40 -64.80
C HIS A 253 -22.15 -8.98 -66.08
N ARG A 254 -21.52 -8.72 -67.22
CA ARG A 254 -21.45 -9.58 -68.43
C ARG A 254 -20.09 -9.25 -69.07
N ARG A 255 -19.14 -10.20 -69.13
CA ARG A 255 -18.89 -11.13 -70.25
C ARG A 255 -18.90 -10.43 -71.59
#